data_AF-A0A1Y2AL41-F1
#
_entry.id   AF-A0A1Y2AL41-F1
#
_cell.length_a   1.000
_cell.length_b   1.000
_cell.length_c   1.000
_cell.angle_alpha   90.00
_cell.angle_beta   90.00
_cell.angle_gamma   90.00
#
_symmetry.space_group_name_H-M   'P 1'
#
loop_
_entity.id
_entity.type
_entity.pdbx_description
1 polymer ?
#
loop_
_entity_poly.entity_id
_entity_poly.type
_entity_poly.pdbx_seq_one_letter_code
_entity_poly.pdbx_strand_id
1 'polypeptide(L)'
;MFKLLVEYSIEKGIKLRIDENNVEKEISEKFSFCKLKNISEINSKFIELIYFCKNKNIIKVIFSKNSYFLKRFNEIDNNKKIEYESNDYEILEIENELMKIKLEKKRKIKEEKENQKLEIKNYIMEKIKIKEIIMRPY
;
A
#
# COMPACT_ATOMS: atom_id res chain seq x y z
N MET A 1 10.98 -1.34 8.65
CA MET A 1 10.32 -2.62 8.34
C MET A 1 8.87 -2.44 7.87
N PHE A 2 7.97 -1.85 8.66
CA PHE A 2 6.56 -1.70 8.25
C PHE A 2 6.36 -0.87 6.97
N LYS A 3 7.09 0.23 6.80
CA LYS A 3 7.07 1.03 5.55
C LYS A 3 7.32 0.15 4.32
N LEU A 4 8.44 -0.59 4.31
CA LEU A 4 8.78 -1.54 3.23
C LEU A 4 7.68 -2.57 2.95
N LEU A 5 7.02 -3.11 3.98
CA LEU A 5 5.89 -4.03 3.80
C LEU A 5 4.70 -3.35 3.11
N VAL A 6 4.39 -2.11 3.49
CA VAL A 6 3.34 -1.32 2.87
C VAL A 6 3.68 -1.03 1.41
N GLU A 7 4.91 -0.62 1.11
CA GLU A 7 5.39 -0.38 -0.25
C GLU A 7 5.25 -1.64 -1.13
N TYR A 8 5.77 -2.77 -0.65
CA TYR A 8 5.64 -4.06 -1.33
C TYR A 8 4.17 -4.44 -1.56
N SER A 9 3.30 -4.22 -0.57
CA SER A 9 1.87 -4.52 -0.70
C SER A 9 1.21 -3.68 -1.79
N ILE A 10 1.57 -2.39 -1.88
CA ILE A 10 1.11 -1.50 -2.93
C ILE A 10 1.63 -1.97 -4.27
N GLU A 11 2.92 -2.30 -4.38
CA GLU A 11 3.54 -2.78 -5.61
C GLU A 11 2.90 -4.05 -6.15
N LYS A 12 2.62 -5.03 -5.27
CA LYS A 12 1.99 -6.29 -5.67
C LYS A 12 0.46 -6.22 -5.73
N GLY A 13 -0.14 -5.11 -5.31
CA GLY A 13 -1.61 -4.98 -5.24
C GLY A 13 -2.23 -5.87 -4.16
N ILE A 14 -1.44 -6.26 -3.15
CA ILE A 14 -1.87 -7.07 -2.02
C ILE A 14 -2.36 -6.12 -0.92
N LYS A 15 -3.53 -6.37 -0.35
CA LYS A 15 -4.03 -5.58 0.78
C LYS A 15 -3.57 -6.19 2.09
N LEU A 16 -2.71 -5.48 2.84
CA LEU A 16 -2.30 -5.95 4.17
C LEU A 16 -3.49 -5.95 5.12
N ARG A 17 -3.61 -7.02 5.93
CA ARG A 17 -4.63 -7.15 6.96
C ARG A 17 -3.95 -7.24 8.32
N ILE A 18 -4.31 -6.34 9.22
CA ILE A 18 -3.88 -6.33 10.62
C ILE A 18 -5.10 -6.69 11.46
N ASP A 19 -4.99 -7.77 12.23
CA ASP A 19 -6.03 -8.25 13.13
C ASP A 19 -5.52 -8.10 14.56
N GLU A 20 -6.17 -7.26 15.35
CA GLU A 20 -5.71 -6.90 16.68
C GLU A 20 -5.61 -8.10 17.62
N ASN A 21 -6.57 -9.03 17.54
CA ASN A 21 -6.54 -10.25 18.37
C ASN A 21 -5.34 -11.12 18.04
N ASN A 22 -4.94 -11.18 16.76
CA ASN A 22 -3.74 -11.91 16.37
C ASN A 22 -2.49 -11.22 16.91
N VAL A 23 -2.40 -9.89 16.82
CA VAL A 23 -1.27 -9.14 17.37
C VAL A 23 -1.14 -9.35 18.88
N GLU A 24 -2.25 -9.27 19.61
CA GLU A 24 -2.28 -9.50 21.05
C GLU A 24 -1.85 -10.93 21.40
N LYS A 25 -2.34 -11.92 20.65
CA LYS A 25 -1.95 -13.33 20.81
C LYS A 25 -0.45 -13.52 20.59
N GLU A 26 0.09 -13.00 19.50
CA GLU A 26 1.52 -13.11 19.14
C GLU A 26 2.44 -12.44 20.18
N ILE A 27 2.00 -11.32 20.78
CA ILE A 27 2.70 -10.68 21.90
C ILE A 27 2.64 -11.58 23.15
N SER A 28 1.45 -12.12 23.45
CA SER A 28 1.22 -12.92 24.67
C SER A 28 1.92 -14.28 24.66
N GLU A 29 2.09 -14.89 23.49
CA GLU A 29 2.75 -16.20 23.32
C GLU A 29 4.28 -16.14 23.50
N LYS A 30 4.81 -14.99 23.97
CA LYS A 30 6.23 -14.76 24.27
C LYS A 30 7.12 -15.27 23.14
N PHE A 31 7.02 -14.62 21.98
CA PHE A 31 8.10 -14.70 21.01
C PHE A 31 9.41 -14.34 21.70
N SER A 32 10.39 -15.24 21.67
CA SER A 32 11.71 -15.05 22.29
C SER A 32 12.43 -13.76 21.83
N PHE A 33 11.99 -13.21 20.69
CA PHE A 33 12.53 -11.99 20.08
C PHE A 33 11.71 -10.72 20.39
N CYS A 34 10.53 -10.81 21.01
CA CYS A 34 9.67 -9.66 21.25
C CYS A 34 9.70 -9.25 22.74
N LYS A 35 10.12 -8.01 23.02
CA LYS A 35 10.17 -7.45 24.38
C LYS A 35 8.84 -6.89 24.87
N LEU A 36 7.86 -6.76 23.97
CA LEU A 36 6.53 -6.23 24.30
C LEU A 36 5.79 -7.21 25.19
N LYS A 37 5.21 -6.74 26.29
CA LYS A 37 4.38 -7.55 27.19
C LYS A 37 2.89 -7.41 26.87
N ASN A 38 2.48 -6.28 26.30
CA ASN A 38 1.09 -5.98 25.98
C ASN A 38 1.00 -5.15 24.69
N ILE A 39 -0.12 -5.28 23.97
CA ILE A 39 -0.43 -4.46 22.79
C ILE A 39 -0.45 -2.95 23.10
N SER A 40 -0.76 -2.57 24.34
CA SER A 40 -0.73 -1.18 24.80
C SER A 40 0.67 -0.56 24.80
N GLU A 41 1.72 -1.38 24.81
CA GLU A 41 3.13 -0.92 24.77
C GLU A 41 3.60 -0.58 23.35
N ILE A 42 2.78 -0.84 22.32
CA ILE A 42 3.10 -0.44 20.96
C ILE A 42 3.20 1.09 20.87
N ASN A 43 4.29 1.55 20.27
CA ASN A 43 4.62 2.96 20.10
C ASN A 43 3.47 3.73 19.40
N SER A 44 3.06 4.87 19.97
CA SER A 44 1.98 5.71 19.42
C SER A 44 2.24 6.18 18.00
N LYS A 45 3.50 6.52 17.67
CA LYS A 45 3.89 6.88 16.29
C LYS A 45 3.59 5.73 15.33
N PHE A 46 3.83 4.49 15.75
CA PHE A 46 3.53 3.33 14.91
C PHE A 46 2.02 3.17 14.69
N ILE A 47 1.22 3.42 15.72
CA ILE A 47 -0.25 3.42 15.63
C ILE A 47 -0.74 4.51 14.67
N GLU A 48 -0.16 5.71 14.70
CA GLU A 48 -0.46 6.80 13.76
C GLU A 48 -0.17 6.41 12.31
N LEU A 49 0.94 5.71 12.05
CA LEU A 49 1.24 5.18 10.72
C LEU A 49 0.20 4.18 10.24
N ILE A 50 -0.21 3.25 11.10
CA ILE A 50 -1.27 2.30 10.77
C ILE A 50 -2.59 3.05 10.50
N TYR A 51 -2.95 4.02 11.34
CA TYR A 51 -4.14 4.86 11.16
C TYR A 51 -4.13 5.56 9.80
N PHE A 52 -3.00 6.17 9.46
CA PHE A 52 -2.80 6.85 8.20
C PHE A 52 -2.96 5.91 6.99
N CYS A 53 -2.31 4.74 7.02
CA CYS A 53 -2.43 3.75 5.96
C CYS A 53 -3.86 3.18 5.83
N LYS A 54 -4.56 2.98 6.96
CA LYS A 54 -5.96 2.53 7.00
C LYS A 54 -6.87 3.56 6.33
N ASN A 55 -6.71 4.85 6.66
CA ASN A 55 -7.55 5.91 6.11
C ASN A 55 -7.38 6.09 4.60
N LYS A 56 -6.16 5.89 4.07
CA LYS A 56 -5.92 5.82 2.62
C LYS A 56 -6.36 4.50 1.98
N ASN A 57 -7.02 3.62 2.74
CA ASN A 57 -7.52 2.31 2.31
C ASN A 57 -6.42 1.36 1.80
N ILE A 58 -5.16 1.60 2.18
CA ILE A 58 -3.99 0.80 1.79
C ILE A 58 -3.99 -0.53 2.54
N ILE A 59 -4.33 -0.47 3.83
CA ILE A 59 -4.41 -1.65 4.71
C ILE A 59 -5.84 -1.80 5.25
N LYS A 60 -6.15 -3.01 5.71
CA LYS A 60 -7.36 -3.32 6.47
C LYS A 60 -6.98 -3.59 7.92
N VAL A 61 -7.58 -2.86 8.85
CA VAL A 61 -7.41 -3.10 10.29
C VAL A 61 -8.71 -3.63 10.85
N ILE A 62 -8.64 -4.72 11.61
CA ILE A 62 -9.78 -5.33 12.30
C ILE A 62 -9.54 -5.14 13.79
N PHE A 63 -10.48 -4.42 14.41
CA PHE A 63 -10.45 -4.12 15.83
C PHE A 63 -11.26 -5.15 16.60
N SER A 64 -10.82 -5.47 17.81
CA SER A 64 -11.67 -6.14 18.79
C SER A 64 -12.63 -5.13 19.44
N LYS A 65 -13.61 -5.64 20.19
CA LYS A 65 -14.57 -4.76 20.90
C LYS A 65 -13.85 -4.06 22.06
N ASN A 66 -14.00 -2.75 22.19
CA ASN A 66 -13.38 -1.90 23.24
C ASN A 66 -11.84 -1.97 23.28
N SER A 67 -11.24 -2.18 22.12
CA SER A 67 -9.82 -2.51 22.00
C SER A 67 -8.88 -1.33 22.16
N TYR A 68 -7.58 -1.61 22.36
CA TYR A 68 -6.56 -0.57 22.49
C TYR A 68 -6.39 0.18 21.18
N PHE A 69 -6.31 -0.53 20.05
CA PHE A 69 -6.19 0.11 18.74
C PHE A 69 -7.40 0.99 18.45
N LEU A 70 -8.62 0.52 18.72
CA LEU A 70 -9.82 1.33 18.49
C LEU A 70 -9.80 2.63 19.29
N LYS A 71 -9.43 2.57 20.59
CA LYS A 71 -9.31 3.75 21.45
C LYS A 71 -8.28 4.74 20.91
N ARG A 72 -7.08 4.26 20.57
CA ARG A 72 -6.02 5.11 20.01
C ARG A 72 -6.40 5.73 18.68
N PHE A 73 -7.08 4.99 17.81
CA PHE A 73 -7.53 5.53 16.52
C PHE A 73 -8.57 6.64 16.72
N ASN A 74 -9.47 6.48 17.70
CA ASN A 74 -10.44 7.52 18.04
C ASN A 74 -9.77 8.75 18.68
N GLU A 75 -8.73 8.56 19.50
CA GLU A 75 -7.91 9.66 20.03
C GLU A 75 -7.26 10.47 18.90
N ILE A 76 -6.62 9.79 17.95
CA ILE A 76 -6.00 10.43 16.78
C ILE A 76 -7.04 11.19 15.94
N ASP A 77 -8.21 10.60 15.71
CA ASP A 77 -9.29 11.23 14.94
C ASP A 77 -9.81 12.51 15.62
N ASN A 78 -9.92 12.50 16.94
CA ASN A 78 -10.31 13.66 17.73
C ASN A 78 -9.23 14.75 17.76
N ASN A 79 -7.95 14.35 17.89
CA ASN A 79 -6.83 15.30 17.90
C ASN A 79 -6.61 15.95 16.52
N LYS A 80 -6.81 15.21 15.42
CA LYS A 80 -6.71 15.77 14.05
C LYS A 80 -7.78 16.81 13.72
N LYS A 81 -8.92 16.83 14.43
CA LYS A 81 -9.88 17.96 14.32
C LYS A 81 -9.30 19.27 14.88
N ILE A 82 -8.25 19.22 15.68
CA ILE A 82 -7.62 20.35 16.37
C ILE A 82 -6.28 20.73 15.71
N GLU A 83 -5.62 19.80 15.03
CA GLU A 83 -4.19 19.88 14.68
C GLU A 83 -3.91 19.91 13.17
N TYR A 84 -4.65 20.72 12.40
CA TYR A 84 -4.31 21.01 10.99
C TYR A 84 -3.10 21.97 10.84
N GLU A 85 -2.45 22.37 11.94
CA GLU A 85 -1.39 23.41 11.95
C GLU A 85 0.01 22.91 12.33
N SER A 86 0.19 21.66 12.76
CA SER A 86 1.50 21.16 13.23
C SER A 86 2.10 20.13 12.27
N ASN A 87 3.24 20.47 11.69
CA ASN A 87 4.03 19.69 10.73
C ASN A 87 4.56 18.37 11.31
N ASP A 88 3.86 17.25 11.08
CA ASP A 88 4.47 15.92 11.24
C ASP A 88 5.28 15.55 9.99
N TYR A 89 6.53 16.01 9.95
CA TYR A 89 7.50 15.74 8.88
C TYR A 89 7.60 14.25 8.52
N GLU A 90 7.51 13.33 9.49
CA GLU A 90 7.53 11.88 9.24
C GLU A 90 6.28 11.39 8.47
N ILE A 91 5.11 11.98 8.73
CA ILE A 91 3.88 11.63 8.01
C ILE A 91 3.93 12.21 6.60
N LEU A 92 4.37 13.46 6.44
CA LEU A 92 4.59 14.11 5.14
C LEU A 92 5.59 13.35 4.27
N GLU A 93 6.67 12.85 4.87
CA GLU A 93 7.68 12.05 4.16
C GLU A 93 7.07 10.73 3.66
N ILE A 94 6.28 10.05 4.49
CA ILE A 94 5.57 8.82 4.10
C ILE A 94 4.51 9.12 3.03
N GLU A 95 3.80 10.23 3.13
CA GLU A 95 2.87 10.68 2.09
C GLU A 95 3.56 10.88 0.75
N ASN A 96 4.71 11.55 0.77
CA ASN A 96 5.52 11.82 -0.41
C ASN A 96 6.08 10.53 -1.01
N GLU A 97 6.59 9.60 -0.20
CA GLU A 97 7.07 8.29 -0.66
C GLU A 97 5.94 7.47 -1.30
N LEU A 98 4.79 7.38 -0.64
CA LEU A 98 3.63 6.68 -1.18
C LEU A 98 3.12 7.33 -2.48
N MET A 99 3.17 8.65 -2.58
CA MET A 99 2.78 9.37 -3.78
C MET A 99 3.74 9.10 -4.95
N LYS A 100 5.05 9.08 -4.69
CA LYS A 100 6.07 8.69 -5.67
C LYS A 100 5.84 7.27 -6.19
N ILE A 101 5.63 6.30 -5.29
CA ILE A 101 5.35 4.90 -5.65
C ILE A 101 4.09 4.81 -6.53
N LYS A 102 3.01 5.49 -6.14
CA LYS A 102 1.76 5.50 -6.92
C LYS A 102 1.94 6.10 -8.32
N LEU A 103 2.74 7.16 -8.44
CA LEU A 103 3.09 7.77 -9.73
C LEU A 103 3.92 6.84 -10.60
N GLU A 104 4.93 6.19 -10.04
CA GLU A 104 5.80 5.27 -10.77
C GLU A 104 5.02 4.04 -11.26
N LYS A 105 4.11 3.50 -10.44
CA LYS A 105 3.19 2.44 -10.87
C LYS A 105 2.32 2.85 -12.04
N LYS A 106 1.76 4.07 -12.01
CA LYS A 106 0.96 4.59 -13.12
C LYS A 106 1.78 4.71 -14.41
N ARG A 107 3.06 5.09 -14.31
CA ARG A 107 3.99 5.14 -15.46
C ARG A 107 4.25 3.75 -16.03
N LYS A 108 4.63 2.79 -15.18
CA LYS A 108 4.88 1.39 -15.60
C LYS A 108 3.66 0.76 -16.29
N ILE A 109 2.46 0.93 -15.73
CA ILE A 109 1.22 0.44 -16.35
C ILE A 109 0.94 1.11 -17.71
N LYS A 110 1.26 2.41 -17.83
CA LYS A 110 1.06 3.14 -19.10
C LYS A 110 2.04 2.66 -20.17
N GLU A 111 3.31 2.48 -19.81
CA GLU A 111 4.36 1.96 -20.70
C GLU A 111 4.04 0.53 -21.16
N GLU A 112 3.63 -0.37 -20.25
CA GLU A 112 3.21 -1.73 -20.63
C GLU A 112 2.05 -1.73 -21.62
N LYS A 113 1.05 -0.85 -21.41
CA LYS A 113 -0.09 -0.71 -22.33
C LYS A 113 0.33 -0.15 -23.70
N GLU A 114 1.27 0.79 -23.74
CA GLU A 114 1.80 1.33 -25.00
C GLU A 114 2.62 0.27 -25.75
N ASN A 115 3.45 -0.49 -25.05
CA ASN A 115 4.23 -1.59 -25.64
C ASN A 115 3.32 -2.69 -26.21
N GLN A 116 2.30 -3.12 -25.46
CA GLN A 116 1.32 -4.10 -25.97
C GLN A 116 0.59 -3.59 -27.22
N LYS A 117 0.21 -2.31 -27.26
CA LYS A 117 -0.39 -1.71 -28.47
C LYS A 117 0.57 -1.71 -29.65
N LEU A 118 1.85 -1.44 -29.40
CA LEU A 118 2.89 -1.43 -30.43
C LEU A 118 3.13 -2.84 -31.00
N GLU A 119 3.22 -3.86 -30.13
CA GLU A 119 3.34 -5.26 -30.54
C GLU A 119 2.16 -5.72 -31.40
N ILE A 120 0.92 -5.42 -30.97
CA ILE A 120 -0.28 -5.74 -31.75
C ILE A 120 -0.24 -5.04 -33.12
N LYS A 121 0.16 -3.77 -33.17
CA LYS A 121 0.26 -3.00 -34.41
C LYS A 121 1.33 -3.58 -35.35
N ASN A 122 2.47 -3.98 -34.81
CA ASN A 122 3.54 -4.61 -35.58
C ASN A 122 3.10 -5.96 -36.16
N TYR A 123 2.45 -6.80 -35.34
CA TYR A 123 1.88 -8.07 -35.79
C TYR A 123 0.88 -7.89 -36.94
N ILE A 124 -0.03 -6.91 -36.83
CA ILE A 124 -1.01 -6.60 -37.88
C ILE A 124 -0.30 -6.14 -39.16
N MET A 125 0.71 -5.26 -39.05
CA MET A 125 1.49 -4.81 -40.22
C MET A 125 2.20 -5.97 -40.93
N GLU A 126 2.83 -6.89 -40.20
CA GLU A 126 3.48 -8.06 -40.80
C GLU A 126 2.48 -8.95 -41.54
N LYS A 127 1.30 -9.19 -40.95
CA LYS A 127 0.22 -9.93 -41.61
C LYS A 127 -0.25 -9.26 -42.90
N ILE A 128 -0.39 -7.93 -42.92
CA ILE A 128 -0.77 -7.18 -44.11
C ILE A 128 0.31 -7.29 -45.19
N LYS A 129 1.59 -7.09 -44.85
CA LYS A 129 2.71 -7.22 -45.79
C LYS A 129 2.76 -8.60 -46.43
N ILE A 130 2.61 -9.67 -45.64
CA ILE A 130 2.58 -11.04 -46.17
C ILE A 130 1.41 -11.21 -47.15
N LYS A 131 0.24 -10.69 -46.82
CA LYS A 131 -0.94 -10.77 -47.69
C LYS A 131 -0.76 -9.99 -49.00
N GLU A 132 -0.14 -8.82 -48.96
CA GLU A 132 0.20 -8.04 -50.15
C GLU A 132 1.23 -8.74 -51.05
N ILE A 133 2.22 -9.42 -50.47
CA ILE A 133 3.21 -10.21 -51.23
C ILE A 133 2.51 -11.38 -51.95
N ILE A 134 1.59 -12.08 -51.29
CA ILE A 134 0.85 -13.22 -51.87
C ILE A 134 -0.13 -12.77 -52.96
N MET A 135 -0.71 -11.56 -52.86
CA MET A 135 -1.71 -11.07 -53.81
C MET A 135 -1.15 -10.29 -55.00
N ARG A 136 0.17 -10.07 -55.09
CA ARG A 136 0.77 -9.49 -56.31
C ARG A 136 0.84 -10.59 -57.40
N PRO A 137 0.10 -10.45 -58.52
CA PRO A 137 0.26 -11.36 -59.64
C PRO A 137 1.62 -11.08 -60.32
N TYR A 138 2.29 -12.16 -60.73
CA TYR A 138 3.51 -12.13 -61.54
C TYR A 138 3.28 -11.44 -62.88
#